data_AF-A0A1K1LX35-F1
#
_entry.id   AF-A0A1K1LX35-F1
#
_cell.length_a   1.000
_cell.length_b   1.000
_cell.length_c   1.000
_cell.angle_alpha   90.00
_cell.angle_beta   90.00
_cell.angle_gamma   90.00
#
_symmetry.space_group_name_H-M   'P 1'
#
loop_
_entity.id
_entity.type
_entity.pdbx_description
1 polymer ?
#
loop_
_entity_poly.entity_id
_entity_poly.type
_entity_poly.pdbx_seq_one_letter_code
_entity_poly.pdbx_strand_id
1 'polypeptide(L)'
;MQHITRELTHVWRVFGVALALALIGTSIRPGFAQETGQEDKRTGFLVVAADRGFIGNEEIIDEFQAFAKSRNVALTFVTDERTEKYLKKNLDALLQGGAERIVVAPLFLSAAEPRFVLARALLERNKPGVPLVYARPYGESYFAVEDLADRFRGIQAPKEARVVVIGYGATGDENERKIKADLARIADKAAAGFGFASTRVLVGHDKTEEDDIEVRASRLQKELTAAAEEGGAAGKSIVVPFHLGPKLDSMMSFDSKLKWLLPAGADILAEGDRSSPASGLSVWLQREAHRSRPYAAEDVGVVLLAHGSDFNWNETMREAVEPLAQRYKIEFAFSMADPVTVERALRRLEQRGAKAAVIVRVYGMESSFRKDIERMVGLDIEEGDASGGSGYGGFMHGHGGGAPTHPAPRIRTALPVQTVGGVGASPLFAAALLDRAQALSRNPARDTVILVAHGSGSDHVNEMWNRLLEEIAGHMRKAGGDKFHAIRVATWREDWPDKRASWIEKIRGMVTEAGSRGGRAIVIPARTTGEGPEKQFLSGLEYDLGSGFAPHPLFVRWVDENIQAGLARLDSARQAGVAQSEKERASYLEGWLR
;
A
#
# COMPACT_ATOMS: atom_id res chain seq x y z
N MET A 1 3.98 -53.44 60.62
CA MET A 1 3.11 -53.29 61.80
C MET A 1 1.71 -52.91 61.34
N GLN A 2 0.82 -53.92 61.30
CA GLN A 2 -0.67 -53.97 61.35
C GLN A 2 -1.51 -52.83 60.71
N HIS A 3 -2.58 -53.02 59.91
CA HIS A 3 -3.27 -54.11 59.20
C HIS A 3 -4.31 -53.38 58.30
N ILE A 4 -4.16 -53.34 56.97
CA ILE A 4 -5.00 -53.95 55.91
C ILE A 4 -6.30 -54.65 56.36
N THR A 5 -7.37 -54.47 55.54
CA THR A 5 -8.67 -55.20 55.35
C THR A 5 -9.92 -54.45 55.87
N ARG A 6 -11.11 -54.38 55.23
CA ARG A 6 -11.70 -55.05 54.04
C ARG A 6 -13.12 -54.46 53.74
N GLU A 7 -13.57 -54.58 52.47
CA GLU A 7 -14.91 -55.03 51.98
C GLU A 7 -16.19 -54.25 52.36
N LEU A 8 -16.95 -53.66 51.42
CA LEU A 8 -17.86 -54.21 50.39
C LEU A 8 -19.36 -54.19 50.80
N THR A 9 -20.12 -53.36 50.07
CA THR A 9 -21.48 -53.56 49.50
C THR A 9 -22.80 -53.45 50.29
N HIS A 10 -23.65 -52.57 49.70
CA HIS A 10 -25.09 -52.68 49.43
C HIS A 10 -26.14 -52.48 50.54
N VAL A 11 -26.82 -51.31 50.50
CA VAL A 11 -28.28 -51.25 50.37
C VAL A 11 -28.65 -50.16 49.35
N TRP A 12 -29.45 -50.56 48.37
CA TRP A 12 -29.91 -49.78 47.22
C TRP A 12 -31.41 -49.49 47.40
N ARG A 13 -31.87 -48.39 46.76
CA ARG A 13 -33.26 -48.03 46.38
C ARG A 13 -34.08 -47.19 47.36
N VAL A 14 -34.08 -45.89 47.08
CA VAL A 14 -35.32 -45.23 46.64
C VAL A 14 -35.07 -44.65 45.24
N PHE A 15 -35.94 -45.09 44.32
CA PHE A 15 -36.24 -44.66 42.95
C PHE A 15 -35.89 -43.19 42.59
N GLY A 16 -35.48 -42.80 41.37
CA GLY A 16 -35.55 -43.48 40.07
C GLY A 16 -36.69 -42.97 39.17
N VAL A 17 -36.54 -41.75 38.62
CA VAL A 17 -37.18 -41.23 37.38
C VAL A 17 -36.16 -40.20 36.81
N ALA A 18 -35.32 -40.53 35.83
CA ALA A 18 -35.51 -40.35 34.38
C ALA A 18 -35.82 -38.88 34.00
N LEU A 19 -35.26 -38.19 33.01
CA LEU A 19 -34.35 -38.45 31.89
C LEU A 19 -34.08 -37.05 31.26
N ALA A 20 -32.96 -36.88 30.56
CA ALA A 20 -32.67 -35.83 29.58
C ALA A 20 -32.32 -34.40 30.11
N LEU A 21 -31.03 -34.18 30.40
CA LEU A 21 -30.38 -32.91 30.04
C LEU A 21 -29.07 -33.24 29.32
N ALA A 22 -29.02 -32.81 28.06
CA ALA A 22 -27.96 -33.03 27.13
C ALA A 22 -26.64 -32.42 27.61
N LEU A 23 -25.57 -33.19 27.41
CA LEU A 23 -24.19 -32.70 27.34
C LEU A 23 -24.10 -31.59 26.28
N ILE A 24 -24.16 -30.33 26.69
CA ILE A 24 -23.63 -29.22 25.90
C ILE A 24 -22.15 -29.12 26.24
N GLY A 25 -21.37 -30.07 25.72
CA GLY A 25 -19.98 -29.82 25.45
C GLY A 25 -19.93 -28.94 24.22
N THR A 26 -19.72 -27.63 24.39
CA THR A 26 -19.37 -26.75 23.27
C THR A 26 -17.99 -27.13 22.78
N SER A 27 -17.93 -28.12 21.90
CA SER A 27 -16.81 -28.36 21.02
C SER A 27 -16.66 -27.11 20.15
N ILE A 28 -15.73 -26.24 20.51
CA ILE A 28 -15.24 -25.18 19.63
C ILE A 28 -14.60 -25.88 18.44
N ARG A 29 -15.36 -26.01 17.34
CA ARG A 29 -14.85 -26.51 16.06
C ARG A 29 -13.85 -25.49 15.50
N PRO A 30 -12.66 -25.90 15.02
CA PRO A 30 -11.80 -25.03 14.25
C PRO A 30 -12.37 -24.89 12.83
N GLY A 31 -13.43 -24.07 12.67
CA GLY A 31 -14.10 -23.86 11.38
C GLY A 31 -13.47 -22.77 10.49
N PHE A 32 -12.71 -21.85 11.07
CA PHE A 32 -12.38 -20.58 10.40
C PHE A 32 -11.13 -20.61 9.51
N ALA A 33 -10.27 -21.63 9.64
CA ALA A 33 -9.16 -21.84 8.70
C ALA A 33 -9.59 -22.60 7.43
N GLN A 34 -10.77 -23.23 7.45
CA GLN A 34 -11.23 -24.12 6.38
C GLN A 34 -12.03 -23.38 5.30
N GLU A 35 -12.75 -22.31 5.65
CA GLU A 35 -13.53 -21.50 4.70
C GLU A 35 -12.64 -20.68 3.75
N THR A 36 -11.58 -20.04 4.24
CA THR A 36 -10.66 -19.25 3.41
C THR A 36 -9.90 -20.09 2.39
N GLY A 37 -9.52 -21.32 2.76
CA GLY A 37 -8.94 -22.30 1.84
C GLY A 37 -9.95 -22.92 0.88
N GLN A 38 -11.26 -22.76 1.11
CA GLN A 38 -12.31 -23.30 0.26
C GLN A 38 -12.71 -22.34 -0.87
N GLU A 39 -12.73 -21.02 -0.62
CA GLU A 39 -12.88 -20.01 -1.68
C GLU A 39 -11.71 -19.98 -2.65
N ASP A 40 -10.46 -20.04 -2.14
CA ASP A 40 -9.25 -20.09 -2.97
C ASP A 40 -9.18 -21.39 -3.81
N LYS A 41 -9.91 -22.45 -3.41
CA LYS A 41 -10.07 -23.69 -4.20
C LYS A 41 -11.18 -23.60 -5.24
N ARG A 42 -12.25 -22.85 -4.95
CA ARG A 42 -13.35 -22.57 -5.90
C ARG A 42 -12.98 -21.51 -6.94
N THR A 43 -11.91 -20.76 -6.72
CA THR A 43 -11.35 -19.84 -7.73
C THR A 43 -10.17 -20.50 -8.43
N GLY A 44 -10.24 -20.67 -9.74
CA GLY A 44 -9.09 -21.03 -10.56
C GLY A 44 -8.25 -19.80 -10.90
N PHE A 45 -6.93 -19.88 -10.82
CA PHE A 45 -6.05 -18.81 -11.30
C PHE A 45 -5.27 -19.29 -12.52
N LEU A 46 -5.45 -18.61 -13.65
CA LEU A 46 -4.72 -18.86 -14.88
C LEU A 46 -3.69 -17.76 -15.09
N VAL A 47 -2.41 -18.08 -14.89
CA VAL A 47 -1.31 -17.19 -15.27
C VAL A 47 -1.01 -17.38 -16.75
N VAL A 48 -1.00 -16.29 -17.50
CA VAL A 48 -0.68 -16.29 -18.93
C VAL A 48 0.59 -15.47 -19.11
N ALA A 49 1.61 -16.06 -19.72
CA ALA A 49 2.90 -15.43 -19.95
C ALA A 49 3.35 -15.64 -21.39
N ALA A 50 4.14 -14.71 -21.91
CA ALA A 50 4.90 -14.92 -23.14
C ALA A 50 5.87 -16.10 -22.97
N ASP A 51 6.00 -16.96 -23.99
CA ASP A 51 7.14 -17.89 -24.04
C ASP A 51 8.46 -17.12 -24.13
N ARG A 52 9.35 -17.39 -23.19
CA ARG A 52 10.69 -16.79 -23.14
C ARG A 52 11.78 -17.79 -23.50
N GLY A 53 11.45 -19.03 -23.86
CA GLY A 53 12.45 -20.09 -23.97
C GLY A 53 12.84 -20.66 -22.60
N PHE A 54 13.73 -21.66 -22.58
CA PHE A 54 13.93 -22.52 -21.41
C PHE A 54 14.25 -21.76 -20.12
N ILE A 55 15.37 -21.01 -20.05
CA ILE A 55 15.75 -20.29 -18.82
C ILE A 55 14.69 -19.26 -18.41
N GLY A 56 14.18 -18.48 -19.37
CA GLY A 56 13.16 -17.46 -19.08
C GLY A 56 11.83 -18.03 -18.58
N ASN A 57 11.46 -19.23 -19.01
CA ASN A 57 10.27 -19.93 -18.52
C ASN A 57 10.49 -20.58 -17.16
N GLU A 58 11.67 -21.17 -16.90
CA GLU A 58 12.01 -21.73 -15.58
C GLU A 58 11.97 -20.65 -14.49
N GLU A 59 12.48 -19.44 -14.77
CA GLU A 59 12.36 -18.28 -13.85
C GLU A 59 10.90 -17.97 -13.46
N ILE A 60 9.97 -18.11 -14.42
CA ILE A 60 8.53 -17.88 -14.19
C ILE A 60 7.92 -19.06 -13.45
N ILE A 61 8.31 -20.30 -13.80
CA ILE A 61 7.84 -21.52 -13.15
C ILE A 61 8.23 -21.53 -11.68
N ASP A 62 9.46 -21.17 -11.33
CA ASP A 62 9.94 -21.16 -9.94
C ASP A 62 9.11 -20.23 -9.05
N GLU A 63 8.82 -19.01 -9.51
CA GLU A 63 7.96 -18.05 -8.80
C GLU A 63 6.49 -18.48 -8.80
N PHE A 64 6.01 -19.05 -9.91
CA PHE A 64 4.66 -19.60 -10.00
C PHE A 64 4.45 -20.73 -8.99
N GLN A 65 5.44 -21.60 -8.77
CA GLN A 65 5.35 -22.68 -7.78
C GLN A 65 5.17 -22.13 -6.35
N ALA A 66 5.79 -20.99 -6.02
CA ALA A 66 5.57 -20.34 -4.73
C ALA A 66 4.11 -19.85 -4.58
N PHE A 67 3.51 -19.33 -5.65
CA PHE A 67 2.10 -18.93 -5.70
C PHE A 67 1.12 -20.12 -5.70
N ALA A 68 1.49 -21.22 -6.34
CA ALA A 68 0.67 -22.42 -6.55
C ALA A 68 0.39 -23.20 -5.27
N LYS A 69 1.23 -23.05 -4.23
CA LYS A 69 1.06 -23.74 -2.96
C LYS A 69 -0.35 -23.51 -2.42
N SER A 70 -1.10 -24.60 -2.26
CA SER A 70 -2.47 -24.65 -1.71
C SER A 70 -3.57 -23.96 -2.53
N ARG A 71 -3.36 -23.70 -3.83
CA ARG A 71 -4.35 -23.05 -4.71
C ARG A 71 -4.65 -23.87 -5.98
N ASN A 72 -5.83 -23.66 -6.55
CA ASN A 72 -6.20 -24.19 -7.86
C ASN A 72 -5.64 -23.26 -8.95
N VAL A 73 -4.47 -23.58 -9.51
CA VAL A 73 -3.74 -22.69 -10.42
C VAL A 73 -3.23 -23.42 -11.66
N ALA A 74 -3.09 -22.68 -12.76
CA ALA A 74 -2.47 -23.15 -14.00
C ALA A 74 -1.63 -22.04 -14.64
N LEU A 75 -0.58 -22.43 -15.35
CA LEU A 75 0.33 -21.54 -16.08
C LEU A 75 0.34 -21.93 -17.56
N THR A 76 0.15 -20.93 -18.43
CA THR A 76 0.22 -21.10 -19.89
C THR A 76 1.26 -20.15 -20.47
N PHE A 77 2.27 -20.72 -21.13
CA PHE A 77 3.18 -19.97 -21.98
C PHE A 77 2.62 -19.87 -23.39
N VAL A 78 2.59 -18.65 -23.93
CA VAL A 78 1.99 -18.33 -25.21
C VAL A 78 3.09 -18.21 -26.26
N THR A 79 3.01 -19.02 -27.30
CA THR A 79 3.89 -18.97 -28.47
C THR A 79 3.12 -18.44 -29.68
N ASP A 80 2.20 -19.24 -30.19
CA ASP A 80 1.39 -19.05 -31.40
C ASP A 80 0.07 -19.84 -31.27
N GLU A 81 -0.69 -20.03 -32.35
CA GLU A 81 -1.99 -20.76 -32.33
C GLU A 81 -1.88 -22.19 -31.73
N ARG A 82 -0.70 -22.83 -31.75
CA ARG A 82 -0.49 -24.13 -31.07
C ARG A 82 -0.71 -24.05 -29.56
N THR A 83 -0.65 -22.86 -28.98
CA THR A 83 -0.95 -22.59 -27.56
C THR A 83 -2.36 -23.05 -27.19
N GLU A 84 -3.32 -23.02 -28.12
CA GLU A 84 -4.73 -23.34 -27.87
C GLU A 84 -4.91 -24.69 -27.17
N LYS A 85 -4.16 -25.71 -27.63
CA LYS A 85 -4.19 -27.06 -27.05
C LYS A 85 -3.83 -27.05 -25.55
N TYR A 86 -2.78 -26.33 -25.18
CA TYR A 86 -2.28 -26.28 -23.81
C TYR A 86 -3.17 -25.41 -22.93
N LEU A 87 -3.64 -24.29 -23.47
CA LEU A 87 -4.60 -23.42 -22.81
C LEU A 87 -5.88 -24.19 -22.44
N LYS A 88 -6.46 -24.95 -23.38
CA LYS A 88 -7.64 -25.77 -23.14
C LYS A 88 -7.39 -26.81 -22.05
N LYS A 89 -6.27 -27.52 -22.12
CA LYS A 89 -5.86 -28.48 -21.08
C LYS A 89 -5.80 -27.83 -19.69
N ASN A 90 -5.25 -26.62 -19.60
CA ASN A 90 -5.12 -25.88 -18.35
C ASN A 90 -6.49 -25.39 -17.84
N LEU A 91 -7.38 -24.91 -18.71
CA LEU A 91 -8.76 -24.56 -18.35
C LEU A 91 -9.51 -25.78 -17.81
N ASP A 92 -9.42 -26.92 -18.50
CA ASP A 92 -10.06 -28.17 -18.08
C ASP A 92 -9.52 -28.63 -16.71
N ALA A 93 -8.22 -28.50 -16.46
CA ALA A 93 -7.62 -28.82 -15.16
C ALA A 93 -8.13 -27.92 -14.04
N LEU A 94 -8.27 -26.61 -14.29
CA LEU A 94 -8.85 -25.67 -13.32
C LEU A 94 -10.30 -26.03 -12.99
N LEU A 95 -11.11 -26.36 -14.00
CA LEU A 95 -12.50 -26.79 -13.82
C LEU A 95 -12.62 -28.12 -13.06
N GLN A 96 -11.79 -29.11 -13.39
CA GLN A 96 -11.71 -30.38 -12.66
C GLN A 96 -11.25 -30.19 -11.21
N GLY A 97 -10.42 -29.17 -10.96
CA GLY A 97 -10.03 -28.70 -9.63
C GLY A 97 -11.15 -28.02 -8.85
N GLY A 98 -12.35 -27.87 -9.43
CA GLY A 98 -13.53 -27.28 -8.80
C GLY A 98 -13.66 -25.76 -8.99
N ALA A 99 -13.02 -25.18 -10.00
CA ALA A 99 -13.16 -23.75 -10.28
C ALA A 99 -14.61 -23.40 -10.68
N GLU A 100 -15.25 -22.55 -9.90
CA GLU A 100 -16.56 -21.92 -10.16
C GLU A 100 -16.40 -20.56 -10.88
N ARG A 101 -15.17 -20.04 -10.92
CA ARG A 101 -14.73 -18.85 -11.65
C ARG A 101 -13.23 -18.94 -11.91
N ILE A 102 -12.74 -18.28 -12.95
CA ILE A 102 -11.31 -18.24 -13.28
C ILE A 102 -10.82 -16.80 -13.36
N VAL A 103 -9.76 -16.50 -12.63
CA VAL A 103 -9.03 -15.23 -12.69
C VAL A 103 -7.82 -15.40 -13.59
N VAL A 104 -7.77 -14.62 -14.67
CA VAL A 104 -6.65 -14.59 -15.62
C VAL A 104 -5.66 -13.52 -15.17
N ALA A 105 -4.42 -13.90 -14.89
CA ALA A 105 -3.33 -13.02 -14.48
C ALA A 105 -2.33 -12.83 -15.64
N PRO A 106 -2.34 -11.68 -16.35
CA PRO A 106 -1.47 -11.46 -17.50
C PRO A 106 -0.07 -11.03 -17.08
N LEU A 107 0.92 -11.92 -17.25
CA LEU A 107 2.34 -11.60 -17.03
C LEU A 107 2.94 -10.95 -18.28
N PHE A 108 2.52 -9.72 -18.54
CA PHE A 108 2.96 -8.89 -19.67
C PHE A 108 3.20 -7.44 -19.23
N LEU A 109 4.20 -6.78 -19.82
CA LEU A 109 4.50 -5.37 -19.54
C LEU A 109 3.56 -4.39 -20.26
N SER A 110 2.87 -4.86 -21.31
CA SER A 110 1.91 -4.07 -22.08
C SER A 110 0.75 -4.95 -22.50
N ALA A 111 -0.46 -4.39 -22.45
CA ALA A 111 -1.66 -5.06 -22.95
C ALA A 111 -1.66 -5.18 -24.49
N ALA A 112 -0.80 -4.42 -25.18
CA ALA A 112 -0.65 -4.43 -26.62
C ALA A 112 0.37 -5.47 -27.14
N GLU A 113 0.93 -6.29 -26.25
CA GLU A 113 1.83 -7.36 -26.65
C GLU A 113 1.06 -8.43 -27.47
N PRO A 114 1.54 -8.84 -28.67
CA PRO A 114 0.81 -9.73 -29.58
C PRO A 114 0.41 -11.09 -29.02
N ARG A 115 1.27 -11.72 -28.21
CA ARG A 115 0.99 -13.00 -27.55
C ARG A 115 -0.07 -12.82 -26.46
N PHE A 116 -0.12 -11.68 -25.77
CA PHE A 116 -1.25 -11.41 -24.88
C PHE A 116 -2.56 -11.23 -25.66
N VAL A 117 -2.53 -10.50 -26.78
CA VAL A 117 -3.67 -10.34 -27.69
C VAL A 117 -4.15 -11.71 -28.20
N LEU A 118 -3.23 -12.59 -28.61
CA LEU A 118 -3.53 -13.96 -29.01
C LEU A 118 -4.15 -14.77 -27.87
N ALA A 119 -3.56 -14.71 -26.67
CA ALA A 119 -4.09 -15.44 -25.52
C ALA A 119 -5.53 -15.05 -25.19
N ARG A 120 -5.89 -13.76 -25.29
CA ARG A 120 -7.26 -13.29 -25.13
C ARG A 120 -8.18 -13.87 -26.21
N ALA A 121 -7.77 -13.89 -27.48
CA ALA A 121 -8.54 -14.51 -28.55
C ALA A 121 -8.79 -16.00 -28.27
N LEU A 122 -7.74 -16.74 -27.88
CA LEU A 122 -7.84 -18.16 -27.58
C LEU A 122 -8.73 -18.44 -26.36
N LEU A 123 -8.68 -17.59 -25.33
CA LEU A 123 -9.56 -17.68 -24.15
C LEU A 123 -11.04 -17.43 -24.50
N GLU A 124 -11.34 -16.51 -25.41
CA GLU A 124 -12.72 -16.30 -25.87
C GLU A 124 -13.21 -17.45 -26.77
N ARG A 125 -12.36 -18.00 -27.65
CA ARG A 125 -12.68 -19.19 -28.45
C ARG A 125 -12.95 -20.42 -27.57
N ASN A 126 -12.21 -20.56 -26.48
CA ASN A 126 -12.30 -21.67 -25.53
C ASN A 126 -12.97 -21.27 -24.21
N LYS A 127 -13.93 -20.33 -24.29
CA LYS A 127 -14.57 -19.77 -23.09
C LYS A 127 -15.18 -20.89 -22.23
N PRO A 128 -14.76 -21.01 -20.96
CA PRO A 128 -15.28 -22.04 -20.08
C PRO A 128 -16.72 -21.71 -19.64
N GLY A 129 -17.42 -22.71 -19.12
CA GLY A 129 -18.78 -22.54 -18.58
C GLY A 129 -18.85 -21.75 -17.26
N VAL A 130 -17.74 -21.16 -16.82
CA VAL A 130 -17.61 -20.34 -15.60
C VAL A 130 -17.12 -18.94 -15.94
N PRO A 131 -17.40 -17.92 -15.08
CA PRO A 131 -16.93 -16.56 -15.33
C PRO A 131 -15.41 -16.46 -15.47
N LEU A 132 -14.96 -15.76 -16.51
CA LEU A 132 -13.57 -15.32 -16.70
C LEU A 132 -13.44 -13.86 -16.22
N VAL A 133 -12.52 -13.60 -15.28
CA VAL A 133 -12.19 -12.27 -14.76
C VAL A 133 -10.72 -11.99 -15.06
N TYR A 134 -10.39 -10.85 -15.69
CA TYR A 134 -9.00 -10.50 -15.96
C TYR A 134 -8.47 -9.58 -14.86
N ALA A 135 -7.38 -10.00 -14.23
CA ALA A 135 -6.56 -9.14 -13.38
C ALA A 135 -5.79 -8.13 -14.26
N ARG A 136 -5.23 -7.10 -13.61
CA ARG A 136 -4.42 -6.10 -14.32
C ARG A 136 -3.15 -6.76 -14.89
N PRO A 137 -2.71 -6.41 -16.11
CA PRO A 137 -1.40 -6.84 -16.61
C PRO A 137 -0.27 -6.43 -15.67
N TYR A 138 0.79 -7.24 -15.60
CA TYR A 138 1.95 -6.97 -14.75
C TYR A 138 2.50 -5.55 -14.92
N GLY A 139 2.60 -5.06 -16.16
CA GLY A 139 3.07 -3.70 -16.47
C GLY A 139 2.22 -2.55 -15.93
N GLU A 140 0.97 -2.79 -15.57
CA GLU A 140 0.10 -1.80 -14.93
C GLU A 140 0.23 -1.78 -13.41
N SER A 141 0.92 -2.77 -12.83
CA SER A 141 1.16 -2.84 -11.39
C SER A 141 2.29 -1.91 -10.96
N TYR A 142 2.29 -1.52 -9.67
CA TYR A 142 3.45 -0.84 -9.09
C TYR A 142 4.68 -1.74 -8.99
N PHE A 143 4.54 -3.06 -9.08
CA PHE A 143 5.67 -4.00 -9.11
C PHE A 143 6.53 -3.78 -10.34
N ALA A 144 5.92 -3.61 -11.53
CA ALA A 144 6.68 -3.28 -12.74
C ALA A 144 7.44 -1.96 -12.61
N VAL A 145 6.83 -0.94 -12.00
CA VAL A 145 7.49 0.34 -11.72
C VAL A 145 8.65 0.16 -10.73
N GLU A 146 8.45 -0.61 -9.67
CA GLU A 146 9.47 -0.82 -8.65
C GLU A 146 10.63 -1.70 -9.13
N ASP A 147 10.36 -2.70 -9.97
CA ASP A 147 11.39 -3.53 -10.60
C ASP A 147 12.31 -2.70 -11.50
N LEU A 148 11.73 -1.79 -12.29
CA LEU A 148 12.53 -0.85 -13.09
C LEU A 148 13.27 0.17 -12.19
N ALA A 149 12.63 0.65 -11.13
CA ALA A 149 13.29 1.53 -10.16
C ALA A 149 14.47 0.82 -9.46
N ASP A 150 14.38 -0.48 -9.18
CA ASP A 150 15.50 -1.27 -8.64
C ASP A 150 16.67 -1.34 -9.62
N ARG A 151 16.41 -1.46 -10.92
CA ARG A 151 17.47 -1.31 -11.94
C ARG A 151 18.10 0.07 -11.85
N PHE A 152 17.29 1.13 -11.80
CA PHE A 152 17.76 2.50 -11.71
C PHE A 152 18.61 2.79 -10.46
N ARG A 153 18.35 2.14 -9.32
CA ARG A 153 19.20 2.23 -8.12
C ARG A 153 20.61 1.65 -8.32
N GLY A 154 20.80 0.81 -9.33
CA GLY A 154 22.13 0.31 -9.73
C GLY A 154 22.97 1.34 -10.49
N ILE A 155 22.37 2.43 -10.98
CA ILE A 155 23.06 3.45 -11.77
C ILE A 155 23.87 4.38 -10.87
N GLN A 156 25.18 4.45 -11.12
CA GLN A 156 26.07 5.41 -10.49
C GLN A 156 25.87 6.81 -11.08
N ALA A 157 25.96 7.84 -10.24
CA ALA A 157 25.83 9.25 -10.63
C ALA A 157 24.57 9.51 -11.52
N PRO A 158 23.35 9.29 -11.00
CA PRO A 158 22.12 9.32 -11.80
C PRO A 158 21.91 10.64 -12.53
N LYS A 159 22.31 11.77 -11.93
CA LYS A 159 22.14 13.11 -12.52
C LYS A 159 22.93 13.32 -13.80
N GLU A 160 23.96 12.51 -14.04
CA GLU A 160 24.81 12.55 -15.24
C GLU A 160 24.43 11.45 -16.25
N ALA A 161 23.51 10.55 -15.88
CA ALA A 161 23.13 9.42 -16.70
C ALA A 161 21.98 9.79 -17.66
N ARG A 162 22.14 9.38 -18.92
CA ARG A 162 21.08 9.37 -19.93
C ARG A 162 20.58 7.94 -20.06
N VAL A 163 19.33 7.70 -19.68
CA VAL A 163 18.79 6.34 -19.56
C VAL A 163 17.96 5.97 -20.78
N VAL A 164 18.28 4.83 -21.39
CA VAL A 164 17.51 4.24 -22.48
C VAL A 164 16.93 2.91 -22.00
N VAL A 165 15.65 2.90 -21.65
CA VAL A 165 14.91 1.68 -21.28
C VAL A 165 14.53 0.94 -22.57
N ILE A 166 14.84 -0.35 -22.64
CA ILE A 166 14.51 -1.17 -23.82
C ILE A 166 13.55 -2.28 -23.44
N GLY A 167 12.35 -2.22 -24.03
CA GLY A 167 11.37 -3.30 -24.02
C GLY A 167 11.50 -4.25 -25.20
N TYR A 168 10.56 -5.20 -25.29
CA TYR A 168 10.52 -6.21 -26.35
C TYR A 168 9.08 -6.61 -26.67
N GLY A 169 8.84 -7.12 -27.89
CA GLY A 169 7.61 -7.81 -28.28
C GLY A 169 6.83 -7.13 -29.40
N ALA A 170 7.39 -6.07 -30.01
CA ALA A 170 6.77 -5.46 -31.18
C ALA A 170 6.82 -6.40 -32.38
N THR A 171 5.78 -6.40 -33.21
CA THR A 171 5.72 -7.16 -34.48
C THR A 171 5.27 -6.27 -35.64
N GLY A 172 5.01 -4.99 -35.37
CA GLY A 172 4.57 -3.98 -36.32
C GLY A 172 4.51 -2.61 -35.67
N ASP A 173 4.31 -1.56 -36.45
CA ASP A 173 4.41 -0.18 -35.96
C ASP A 173 3.24 0.21 -35.02
N GLU A 174 2.07 -0.43 -35.16
CA GLU A 174 0.92 -0.11 -34.31
C GLU A 174 1.11 -0.61 -32.87
N ASN A 175 1.41 -1.89 -32.68
CA ASN A 175 1.66 -2.45 -31.36
C ASN A 175 2.96 -1.91 -30.75
N GLU A 176 3.98 -1.64 -31.55
CA GLU A 176 5.20 -0.96 -31.07
C GLU A 176 4.86 0.37 -30.38
N ARG A 177 4.05 1.24 -31.02
CA ARG A 177 3.67 2.53 -30.42
C ARG A 177 2.94 2.36 -29.08
N LYS A 178 2.05 1.37 -28.98
CA LYS A 178 1.28 1.10 -27.75
C LYS A 178 2.19 0.53 -26.64
N ILE A 179 3.04 -0.46 -26.97
CA ILE A 179 4.03 -1.04 -26.04
C ILE A 179 4.98 0.06 -25.55
N LYS A 180 5.46 0.92 -26.45
CA LYS A 180 6.32 2.05 -26.11
C LYS A 180 5.63 3.04 -25.16
N ALA A 181 4.34 3.33 -25.36
CA ALA A 181 3.58 4.21 -24.47
C ALA A 181 3.43 3.62 -23.05
N ASP A 182 3.13 2.32 -22.95
CA ASP A 182 3.02 1.63 -21.66
C ASP A 182 4.36 1.60 -20.91
N LEU A 183 5.45 1.30 -21.62
CA LEU A 183 6.80 1.31 -21.07
C LEU A 183 7.25 2.73 -20.68
N ALA A 184 6.89 3.75 -21.45
CA ALA A 184 7.17 5.15 -21.10
C ALA A 184 6.48 5.53 -19.78
N ARG A 185 5.20 5.15 -19.61
CA ARG A 185 4.48 5.35 -18.34
C ARG A 185 5.20 4.67 -17.17
N ILE A 186 5.70 3.45 -17.34
CA ILE A 186 6.45 2.73 -16.29
C ILE A 186 7.79 3.44 -16.02
N ALA A 187 8.53 3.80 -17.07
CA ALA A 187 9.83 4.46 -16.99
C ALA A 187 9.75 5.83 -16.31
N ASP A 188 8.77 6.65 -16.66
CA ASP A 188 8.56 7.99 -16.06
C ASP A 188 8.29 7.88 -14.55
N LYS A 189 7.42 6.94 -14.16
CA LYS A 189 7.10 6.67 -12.75
C LYS A 189 8.30 6.09 -11.97
N ALA A 190 9.10 5.23 -12.60
CA ALA A 190 10.29 4.62 -12.00
C ALA A 190 11.44 5.64 -11.87
N ALA A 191 11.63 6.51 -12.86
CA ALA A 191 12.68 7.53 -12.92
C ALA A 191 12.41 8.71 -11.97
N ALA A 192 11.16 8.89 -11.53
CA ALA A 192 10.77 9.98 -10.64
C ALA A 192 11.68 10.04 -9.40
N GLY A 193 12.36 11.18 -9.21
CA GLY A 193 13.22 11.43 -8.05
C GLY A 193 14.67 10.93 -8.18
N PHE A 194 15.04 10.25 -9.27
CA PHE A 194 16.46 9.93 -9.57
C PHE A 194 17.22 11.12 -10.16
N GLY A 195 16.52 12.01 -10.87
CA GLY A 195 17.10 13.20 -11.49
C GLY A 195 17.95 12.91 -12.72
N PHE A 196 17.66 11.82 -13.46
CA PHE A 196 18.34 11.49 -14.72
C PHE A 196 18.34 12.67 -15.70
N ALA A 197 19.41 12.80 -16.50
CA ALA A 197 19.54 13.85 -17.50
C ALA A 197 18.48 13.69 -18.61
N SER A 198 18.17 12.45 -18.99
CA SER A 198 17.04 12.10 -19.85
C SER A 198 16.63 10.65 -19.61
N THR A 199 15.36 10.34 -19.91
CA THR A 199 14.84 8.97 -19.95
C THR A 199 14.16 8.76 -21.29
N ARG A 200 14.49 7.67 -21.99
CA ARG A 200 13.88 7.27 -23.25
C ARG A 200 13.49 5.81 -23.25
N VAL A 201 12.55 5.49 -24.12
CA VAL A 201 12.05 4.13 -24.29
C VAL A 201 12.18 3.70 -25.75
N LEU A 202 12.74 2.51 -25.96
CA LEU A 202 12.78 1.81 -27.23
C LEU A 202 12.14 0.42 -27.07
N VAL A 203 11.73 -0.20 -28.19
CA VAL A 203 11.10 -1.52 -28.18
C VAL A 203 11.74 -2.41 -29.24
N GLY A 204 12.30 -3.54 -28.80
CA GLY A 204 12.79 -4.57 -29.70
C GLY A 204 11.65 -5.33 -30.38
N HIS A 205 11.87 -5.66 -31.65
CA HIS A 205 10.92 -6.45 -32.45
C HIS A 205 11.12 -7.96 -32.26
N ASP A 206 10.01 -8.68 -32.11
CA ASP A 206 9.95 -10.14 -32.17
C ASP A 206 10.06 -10.63 -33.63
N LYS A 207 10.16 -11.94 -33.83
CA LYS A 207 10.20 -12.56 -35.15
C LYS A 207 8.77 -12.65 -35.70
N THR A 208 8.58 -12.14 -36.92
CA THR A 208 7.40 -12.46 -37.75
C THR A 208 7.81 -13.46 -38.85
N GLU A 209 6.83 -14.05 -39.54
CA GLU A 209 7.09 -15.00 -40.65
C GLU A 209 7.76 -14.32 -41.86
N GLU A 210 7.64 -13.00 -41.98
CA GLU A 210 8.08 -12.21 -43.14
C GLU A 210 9.38 -11.41 -42.89
N ASP A 211 9.88 -11.34 -41.65
CA ASP A 211 10.97 -10.43 -41.26
C ASP A 211 12.39 -11.03 -41.31
N ASP A 212 13.30 -10.31 -41.98
CA ASP A 212 14.74 -10.54 -41.97
C ASP A 212 15.36 -10.17 -40.59
N ILE A 213 16.17 -11.07 -40.03
CA ILE A 213 16.87 -10.90 -38.74
C ILE A 213 17.85 -9.72 -38.80
N GLU A 214 18.58 -9.55 -39.90
CA GLU A 214 19.60 -8.52 -40.08
C GLU A 214 18.97 -7.13 -40.18
N VAL A 215 17.83 -7.02 -40.88
CA VAL A 215 17.08 -5.77 -40.99
C VAL A 215 16.59 -5.31 -39.62
N ARG A 216 16.01 -6.20 -38.82
CA ARG A 216 15.55 -5.89 -37.44
C ARG A 216 16.70 -5.51 -36.52
N ALA A 217 17.81 -6.23 -36.58
CA ALA A 217 19.01 -5.92 -35.79
C ALA A 217 19.58 -4.55 -36.16
N SER A 218 19.67 -4.27 -37.47
CA SER A 218 20.15 -2.99 -37.99
C SER A 218 19.23 -1.82 -37.61
N ARG A 219 17.91 -2.01 -37.63
CA ARG A 219 16.94 -1.01 -37.17
C ARG A 219 17.15 -0.68 -35.69
N LEU A 220 17.16 -1.70 -34.83
CA LEU A 220 17.34 -1.50 -33.39
C LEU A 220 18.70 -0.86 -33.07
N GLN A 221 19.77 -1.24 -33.77
CA GLN A 221 21.08 -0.61 -33.61
C GLN A 221 21.05 0.88 -33.97
N LYS A 222 20.42 1.26 -35.08
CA LYS A 222 20.27 2.68 -35.46
C LYS A 222 19.50 3.48 -34.42
N GLU A 223 18.39 2.93 -33.93
CA GLU A 223 17.59 3.56 -32.87
C GLU A 223 18.37 3.71 -31.56
N LEU A 224 19.17 2.70 -31.19
CA LEU A 224 20.04 2.75 -30.01
C LEU A 224 21.12 3.81 -30.13
N THR A 225 21.80 3.88 -31.27
CA THR A 225 22.81 4.90 -31.56
C THR A 225 22.19 6.30 -31.49
N ALA A 226 21.06 6.52 -32.16
CA ALA A 226 20.36 7.80 -32.11
C ALA A 226 19.95 8.17 -30.67
N ALA A 227 19.42 7.21 -29.91
CA ALA A 227 19.02 7.45 -28.53
C ALA A 227 20.21 7.81 -27.62
N ALA A 228 21.35 7.16 -27.84
CA ALA A 228 22.58 7.33 -27.06
C ALA A 228 23.37 8.60 -27.42
N GLU A 229 23.27 9.12 -28.65
CA GLU A 229 24.01 10.30 -29.12
C GLU A 229 23.24 11.61 -28.88
N GLU A 230 21.91 11.57 -28.91
CA GLU A 230 21.08 12.75 -28.75
C GLU A 230 21.14 13.25 -27.28
N GLY A 231 21.65 14.48 -27.10
CA GLY A 231 21.94 15.08 -25.78
C GLY A 231 23.37 15.62 -25.63
N GLY A 232 24.26 15.37 -26.61
CA GLY A 232 25.64 15.87 -26.63
C GLY A 232 26.65 14.97 -25.93
N ALA A 233 27.93 15.36 -25.93
CA ALA A 233 29.04 14.57 -25.40
C ALA A 233 29.10 14.50 -23.85
N ALA A 234 28.19 15.17 -23.15
CA ALA A 234 28.16 15.21 -21.68
C ALA A 234 27.15 14.19 -21.14
N GLY A 235 27.65 13.21 -20.38
CA GLY A 235 26.86 12.21 -19.67
C GLY A 235 26.88 10.83 -20.29
N LYS A 236 27.02 9.80 -19.45
CA LYS A 236 27.12 8.40 -19.86
C LYS A 236 25.74 7.87 -20.27
N SER A 237 25.64 7.30 -21.47
CA SER A 237 24.42 6.64 -21.93
C SER A 237 24.34 5.24 -21.33
N ILE A 238 23.25 4.95 -20.62
CA ILE A 238 23.03 3.67 -19.94
C ILE A 238 21.78 3.03 -20.50
N VAL A 239 21.97 1.90 -21.16
CA VAL A 239 20.91 1.03 -21.66
C VAL A 239 20.42 0.13 -20.54
N VAL A 240 19.12 0.14 -20.28
CA VAL A 240 18.48 -0.67 -19.22
C VAL A 240 17.45 -1.61 -19.87
N PRO A 241 17.79 -2.90 -20.03
CA PRO A 241 16.82 -3.91 -20.47
C PRO A 241 15.67 -4.03 -19.47
N PHE A 242 14.44 -3.92 -19.95
CA PHE A 242 13.23 -4.11 -19.15
C PHE A 242 12.15 -4.77 -20.01
N HIS A 243 12.22 -6.10 -20.12
CA HIS A 243 11.34 -6.90 -20.95
C HIS A 243 11.09 -8.29 -20.38
N LEU A 244 10.01 -8.92 -20.83
CA LEU A 244 9.73 -10.36 -20.67
C LEU A 244 9.98 -11.10 -21.99
N GLY A 245 11.07 -10.73 -22.66
CA GLY A 245 11.49 -11.27 -23.96
C GLY A 245 12.30 -12.58 -23.88
N PRO A 246 12.77 -13.11 -25.03
CA PRO A 246 13.49 -14.37 -25.13
C PRO A 246 14.76 -14.44 -24.27
N LYS A 247 14.90 -15.59 -23.60
CA LYS A 247 16.01 -16.05 -22.76
C LYS A 247 16.04 -17.58 -22.81
N LEU A 248 16.47 -18.13 -23.95
CA LEU A 248 16.57 -19.57 -24.18
C LEU A 248 17.67 -20.16 -23.28
N ASP A 249 18.83 -19.53 -23.29
CA ASP A 249 19.96 -19.76 -22.39
C ASP A 249 20.71 -18.44 -22.14
N SER A 250 21.87 -18.49 -21.47
CA SER A 250 22.68 -17.30 -21.16
C SER A 250 23.24 -16.58 -22.40
N MET A 251 23.45 -17.30 -23.50
CA MET A 251 24.02 -16.79 -24.75
C MET A 251 22.92 -16.35 -25.74
N MET A 252 21.80 -17.08 -25.78
CA MET A 252 20.64 -16.86 -26.64
C MET A 252 19.52 -16.13 -25.88
N SER A 253 19.81 -14.88 -25.50
CA SER A 253 18.85 -13.96 -24.86
C SER A 253 18.78 -12.63 -25.59
N PHE A 254 17.68 -11.90 -25.40
CA PHE A 254 17.57 -10.54 -25.93
C PHE A 254 18.63 -9.60 -25.33
N ASP A 255 18.96 -9.74 -24.04
CA ASP A 255 20.06 -9.02 -23.38
C ASP A 255 21.42 -9.28 -24.04
N SER A 256 21.71 -10.54 -24.36
CA SER A 256 22.93 -10.91 -25.07
C SER A 256 22.96 -10.29 -26.47
N LYS A 257 21.82 -10.26 -27.18
CA LYS A 257 21.70 -9.53 -28.46
C LYS A 257 21.93 -8.03 -28.27
N LEU A 258 21.34 -7.41 -27.24
CA LEU A 258 21.51 -5.99 -26.95
C LEU A 258 22.98 -5.63 -26.73
N LYS A 259 23.74 -6.45 -25.99
CA LYS A 259 25.19 -6.25 -25.79
C LYS A 259 25.97 -6.12 -27.09
N TRP A 260 25.62 -6.90 -28.12
CA TRP A 260 26.25 -6.84 -29.43
C TRP A 260 25.85 -5.61 -30.25
N LEU A 261 24.68 -5.02 -29.97
CA LEU A 261 24.14 -3.87 -30.70
C LEU A 261 24.44 -2.52 -30.01
N LEU A 262 25.14 -2.53 -28.87
CA LEU A 262 25.43 -1.30 -28.13
C LEU A 262 26.27 -0.32 -28.98
N PRO A 263 25.92 0.97 -29.00
CA PRO A 263 26.77 1.99 -29.61
C PRO A 263 28.04 2.21 -28.78
N ALA A 264 29.08 2.72 -29.44
CA ALA A 264 30.35 3.02 -28.78
C ALA A 264 30.15 4.04 -27.62
N GLY A 265 30.69 3.71 -26.45
CA GLY A 265 30.59 4.57 -25.26
C GLY A 265 29.29 4.46 -24.47
N ALA A 266 28.32 3.63 -24.90
CA ALA A 266 27.17 3.28 -24.09
C ALA A 266 27.46 2.06 -23.20
N ASP A 267 26.98 2.12 -21.97
CA ASP A 267 26.96 0.99 -21.05
C ASP A 267 25.60 0.29 -21.11
N ILE A 268 25.58 -1.00 -20.81
CA ILE A 268 24.36 -1.73 -20.49
C ILE A 268 24.36 -2.09 -19.01
N LEU A 269 23.25 -1.81 -18.34
CA LEU A 269 23.03 -2.31 -17.00
C LEU A 269 22.58 -3.77 -17.12
N ALA A 270 23.54 -4.69 -17.06
CA ALA A 270 23.26 -6.13 -17.11
C ALA A 270 22.33 -6.54 -15.96
N GLU A 271 21.53 -7.59 -16.16
CA GLU A 271 20.77 -8.19 -15.06
C GLU A 271 21.73 -8.61 -13.95
N GLY A 272 21.73 -7.88 -12.83
CA GLY A 272 22.50 -8.25 -11.64
C GLY A 272 21.83 -9.39 -10.88
N ASP A 273 22.62 -10.10 -10.08
CA ASP A 273 22.26 -11.24 -9.21
C ASP A 273 21.19 -10.93 -8.13
N ARG A 274 20.58 -9.73 -8.17
CA ARG A 274 19.58 -9.24 -7.20
C ARG A 274 18.30 -8.68 -7.83
N SER A 275 18.08 -8.83 -9.13
CA SER A 275 16.77 -8.48 -9.71
C SER A 275 16.53 -9.24 -11.00
N SER A 276 16.09 -10.49 -10.91
CA SER A 276 15.13 -10.95 -11.92
C SER A 276 13.77 -10.31 -11.58
N PRO A 277 12.95 -9.90 -12.57
CA PRO A 277 11.53 -9.57 -12.36
C PRO A 277 10.78 -10.65 -11.55
N ALA A 278 11.34 -11.86 -11.48
CA ALA A 278 10.92 -12.95 -10.62
C ALA A 278 10.79 -12.58 -9.14
N SER A 279 11.68 -11.79 -8.53
CA SER A 279 11.70 -11.59 -7.06
C SER A 279 10.45 -10.91 -6.46
N GLY A 280 9.59 -10.32 -7.30
CA GLY A 280 8.28 -9.77 -6.92
C GLY A 280 7.07 -10.50 -7.53
N LEU A 281 7.28 -11.47 -8.42
CA LEU A 281 6.21 -12.08 -9.22
C LEU A 281 5.24 -12.88 -8.36
N SER A 282 5.75 -13.74 -7.48
CA SER A 282 4.90 -14.50 -6.55
C SER A 282 4.08 -13.59 -5.62
N VAL A 283 4.65 -12.46 -5.18
CA VAL A 283 3.97 -11.46 -4.35
C VAL A 283 2.88 -10.73 -5.14
N TRP A 284 3.15 -10.33 -6.38
CA TRP A 284 2.15 -9.75 -7.28
C TRP A 284 1.00 -10.73 -7.54
N LEU A 285 1.28 -11.99 -7.87
CA LEU A 285 0.25 -13.02 -8.07
C LEU A 285 -0.62 -13.19 -6.82
N GLN A 286 -0.02 -13.20 -5.63
CA GLN A 286 -0.76 -13.23 -4.36
C GLN A 286 -1.64 -11.98 -4.17
N ARG A 287 -1.13 -10.80 -4.52
CA ARG A 287 -1.89 -9.54 -4.48
C ARG A 287 -3.10 -9.58 -5.40
N GLU A 288 -2.92 -9.99 -6.64
CA GLU A 288 -4.03 -10.07 -7.60
C GLU A 288 -5.04 -11.15 -7.20
N ALA A 289 -4.59 -12.25 -6.60
CA ALA A 289 -5.49 -13.23 -5.99
C ALA A 289 -6.34 -12.62 -4.88
N HIS A 290 -5.73 -11.88 -3.94
CA HIS A 290 -6.46 -11.19 -2.88
C HIS A 290 -7.44 -10.13 -3.44
N ARG A 291 -7.04 -9.36 -4.46
CA ARG A 291 -7.90 -8.37 -5.13
C ARG A 291 -9.12 -8.97 -5.80
N SER A 292 -9.00 -10.19 -6.27
CA SER A 292 -10.05 -10.78 -7.10
C SER A 292 -11.32 -11.15 -6.32
N ARG A 293 -11.28 -11.12 -4.98
CA ARG A 293 -12.39 -11.54 -4.11
C ARG A 293 -12.88 -10.43 -3.18
N PRO A 294 -14.14 -10.47 -2.73
CA PRO A 294 -14.60 -9.66 -1.60
C PRO A 294 -13.77 -9.95 -0.35
N TYR A 295 -13.66 -8.96 0.55
CA TYR A 295 -12.98 -9.13 1.84
C TYR A 295 -14.02 -9.25 2.95
N ALA A 296 -13.89 -10.27 3.80
CA ALA A 296 -14.56 -10.26 5.09
C ALA A 296 -13.81 -9.33 6.07
N ALA A 297 -14.44 -8.91 7.17
CA ALA A 297 -13.79 -7.99 8.12
C ALA A 297 -12.51 -8.61 8.73
N GLU A 298 -12.53 -9.92 8.97
CA GLU A 298 -11.42 -10.74 9.45
C GLU A 298 -10.28 -10.92 8.43
N ASP A 299 -10.55 -10.72 7.13
CA ASP A 299 -9.52 -10.75 6.09
C ASP A 299 -8.67 -9.47 6.10
N VAL A 300 -9.16 -8.40 6.72
CA VAL A 300 -8.50 -7.10 6.66
C VAL A 300 -7.67 -6.83 7.91
N GLY A 301 -6.39 -6.57 7.68
CA GLY A 301 -5.48 -6.06 8.69
C GLY A 301 -5.56 -4.55 8.84
N VAL A 302 -5.28 -4.04 10.03
CA VAL A 302 -5.23 -2.60 10.31
C VAL A 302 -3.84 -2.24 10.79
N VAL A 303 -3.21 -1.27 10.14
CA VAL A 303 -1.98 -0.64 10.67
C VAL A 303 -2.37 0.70 11.28
N LEU A 304 -2.26 0.81 12.59
CA LEU A 304 -2.34 2.10 13.28
C LEU A 304 -0.98 2.81 13.16
N LEU A 305 -0.92 3.79 12.28
CA LEU A 305 0.26 4.62 12.06
C LEU A 305 0.14 5.89 12.91
N ALA A 306 0.95 6.01 13.95
CA ALA A 306 1.01 7.18 14.82
C ALA A 306 2.46 7.61 15.01
N HIS A 307 2.69 8.85 15.47
CA HIS A 307 4.06 9.37 15.65
C HIS A 307 4.93 8.46 16.53
N GLY A 308 4.37 7.98 17.64
CA GLY A 308 5.12 7.22 18.63
C GLY A 308 5.92 8.10 19.58
N SER A 309 6.28 7.55 20.73
CA SER A 309 7.27 8.14 21.64
C SER A 309 7.89 7.02 22.49
N ASP A 310 8.09 7.26 23.79
CA ASP A 310 8.50 6.23 24.74
C ASP A 310 7.47 5.10 24.89
N PHE A 311 7.84 4.10 25.70
CA PHE A 311 7.00 2.93 25.96
C PHE A 311 5.61 3.32 26.49
N ASN A 312 5.53 4.21 27.48
CA ASN A 312 4.25 4.55 28.13
C ASN A 312 3.30 5.28 27.18
N TRP A 313 3.84 6.17 26.35
CA TRP A 313 3.06 6.84 25.31
C TRP A 313 2.49 5.83 24.31
N ASN A 314 3.33 4.90 23.87
CA ASN A 314 2.95 3.86 22.90
C ASN A 314 1.91 2.91 23.50
N GLU A 315 2.08 2.49 24.75
CA GLU A 315 1.12 1.61 25.44
C GLU A 315 -0.22 2.30 25.68
N THR A 316 -0.24 3.60 26.00
CA THR A 316 -1.51 4.36 26.09
C THR A 316 -2.32 4.25 24.80
N MET A 317 -1.66 4.28 23.64
CA MET A 317 -2.32 4.11 22.34
C MET A 317 -2.79 2.68 22.11
N ARG A 318 -2.03 1.67 22.56
CA ARG A 318 -2.42 0.24 22.46
C ARG A 318 -3.62 -0.08 23.33
N GLU A 319 -3.54 0.30 24.61
CA GLU A 319 -4.61 0.09 25.60
C GLU A 319 -5.91 0.76 25.13
N ALA A 320 -5.83 1.98 24.60
CA ALA A 320 -6.99 2.69 24.10
C ALA A 320 -7.74 1.91 23.01
N VAL A 321 -7.03 1.20 22.12
CA VAL A 321 -7.65 0.44 21.00
C VAL A 321 -7.81 -1.05 21.30
N GLU A 322 -7.49 -1.52 22.50
CA GLU A 322 -7.67 -2.92 22.90
C GLU A 322 -9.09 -3.46 22.60
N PRO A 323 -10.19 -2.70 22.83
CA PRO A 323 -11.53 -3.16 22.47
C PRO A 323 -11.71 -3.44 20.96
N LEU A 324 -10.93 -2.79 20.09
CA LEU A 324 -10.96 -3.02 18.65
C LEU A 324 -10.07 -4.18 18.22
N ALA A 325 -9.03 -4.52 18.99
CA ALA A 325 -8.14 -5.64 18.69
C ALA A 325 -8.86 -7.00 18.74
N GLN A 326 -10.01 -7.07 19.41
CA GLN A 326 -10.90 -8.25 19.39
C GLN A 326 -11.66 -8.41 18.07
N ARG A 327 -11.84 -7.32 17.31
CA ARG A 327 -12.60 -7.28 16.06
C ARG A 327 -11.70 -7.23 14.82
N TYR A 328 -10.52 -6.62 14.93
CA TYR A 328 -9.61 -6.41 13.81
C TYR A 328 -8.21 -6.93 14.11
N LYS A 329 -7.51 -7.38 13.06
CA LYS A 329 -6.07 -7.69 13.13
C LYS A 329 -5.28 -6.38 13.16
N ILE A 330 -5.09 -5.80 14.34
CA ILE A 330 -4.36 -4.53 14.50
C ILE A 330 -2.86 -4.80 14.65
N GLU A 331 -2.06 -4.08 13.88
CA GLU A 331 -0.62 -3.88 14.05
C GLU A 331 -0.34 -2.38 14.19
N PHE A 332 0.81 -2.05 14.77
CA PHE A 332 1.16 -0.66 15.08
C PHE A 332 2.44 -0.28 14.36
N ALA A 333 2.44 0.92 13.80
CA ALA A 333 3.62 1.58 13.27
C ALA A 333 3.78 2.92 14.00
N PHE A 334 4.66 2.94 15.01
CA PHE A 334 4.98 4.14 15.78
C PHE A 334 6.17 4.84 15.12
N SER A 335 5.88 5.66 14.11
CA SER A 335 6.89 6.37 13.33
C SER A 335 6.27 7.45 12.44
N MET A 336 7.08 8.42 12.01
CA MET A 336 6.74 9.42 10.98
C MET A 336 6.75 8.83 9.54
N ALA A 337 5.96 7.77 9.31
CA ALA A 337 5.96 6.99 8.07
C ALA A 337 7.34 6.43 7.70
N ASP A 338 8.04 5.88 8.70
CA ASP A 338 9.29 5.13 8.47
C ASP A 338 9.00 3.81 7.71
N PRO A 339 9.65 3.56 6.55
CA PRO A 339 9.41 2.37 5.74
C PRO A 339 9.63 1.06 6.49
N VAL A 340 10.66 0.97 7.35
CA VAL A 340 11.00 -0.26 8.07
C VAL A 340 9.87 -0.64 9.04
N THR A 341 9.35 0.36 9.76
CA THR A 341 8.29 0.18 10.74
C THR A 341 6.97 -0.19 10.06
N VAL A 342 6.62 0.47 8.96
CA VAL A 342 5.39 0.16 8.19
C VAL A 342 5.49 -1.22 7.53
N GLU A 343 6.63 -1.55 6.92
CA GLU A 343 6.85 -2.87 6.34
C GLU A 343 6.71 -3.96 7.38
N ARG A 344 7.34 -3.81 8.54
CA ARG A 344 7.23 -4.77 9.64
C ARG A 344 5.77 -5.01 10.04
N ALA A 345 4.94 -3.96 10.10
CA ALA A 345 3.52 -4.09 10.42
C ALA A 345 2.77 -4.86 9.31
N LEU A 346 2.99 -4.52 8.04
CA LEU A 346 2.37 -5.22 6.90
C LEU A 346 2.78 -6.69 6.84
N ARG A 347 4.05 -7.02 7.06
CA ARG A 347 4.52 -8.42 7.11
C ARG A 347 3.86 -9.22 8.22
N ARG A 348 3.65 -8.64 9.40
CA ARG A 348 2.94 -9.31 10.49
C ARG A 348 1.47 -9.56 10.15
N LEU A 349 0.81 -8.62 9.45
CA LEU A 349 -0.54 -8.83 8.95
C LEU A 349 -0.60 -9.96 7.92
N GLU A 350 0.36 -10.02 6.98
CA GLU A 350 0.50 -11.13 6.02
C GLU A 350 0.66 -12.48 6.76
N GLN A 351 1.55 -12.54 7.77
CA GLN A 351 1.77 -13.73 8.60
C GLN A 351 0.52 -14.16 9.40
N ARG A 352 -0.31 -13.19 9.80
CA ARG A 352 -1.60 -13.42 10.48
C ARG A 352 -2.75 -13.72 9.50
N GLY A 353 -2.42 -13.97 8.22
CA GLY A 353 -3.36 -14.35 7.19
C GLY A 353 -4.29 -13.22 6.75
N ALA A 354 -3.90 -11.96 6.93
CA ALA A 354 -4.61 -10.86 6.28
C ALA A 354 -4.49 -10.96 4.75
N LYS A 355 -5.46 -10.38 4.06
CA LYS A 355 -5.62 -10.41 2.61
C LYS A 355 -5.67 -9.02 2.02
N ALA A 356 -6.06 -8.03 2.83
CA ALA A 356 -5.91 -6.61 2.55
C ALA A 356 -5.51 -5.87 3.84
N ALA A 357 -5.10 -4.61 3.71
CA ALA A 357 -4.76 -3.77 4.84
C ALA A 357 -5.35 -2.36 4.75
N VAL A 358 -5.70 -1.79 5.90
CA VAL A 358 -6.02 -0.36 6.05
C VAL A 358 -4.98 0.28 6.96
N ILE A 359 -4.29 1.30 6.45
CA ILE A 359 -3.37 2.14 7.25
C ILE A 359 -4.16 3.35 7.76
N VAL A 360 -4.42 3.37 9.07
CA VAL A 360 -5.08 4.47 9.77
C VAL A 360 -4.02 5.42 10.32
N ARG A 361 -3.92 6.61 9.70
CA ARG A 361 -2.96 7.66 10.02
C ARG A 361 -3.47 8.54 11.17
N VAL A 362 -2.93 8.34 12.36
CA VAL A 362 -3.29 9.07 13.58
C VAL A 362 -2.43 10.32 13.73
N TYR A 363 -2.71 11.31 12.87
CA TYR A 363 -2.04 12.61 12.85
C TYR A 363 -3.07 13.74 12.83
N GLY A 364 -2.66 14.96 13.20
CA GLY A 364 -3.59 16.10 13.24
C GLY A 364 -4.17 16.44 11.87
N MET A 365 -3.37 16.53 10.81
CA MET A 365 -3.85 16.86 9.47
C MET A 365 -4.14 15.59 8.65
N GLU A 366 -5.16 15.64 7.79
CA GLU A 366 -5.48 14.54 6.84
C GLU A 366 -4.29 14.22 5.91
N SER A 367 -3.58 15.26 5.48
CA SER A 367 -2.46 15.19 4.55
C SER A 367 -1.16 14.67 5.19
N SER A 368 -1.07 14.62 6.52
CA SER A 368 0.14 14.18 7.23
C SER A 368 0.54 12.78 6.78
N PHE A 369 1.72 12.68 6.17
CA PHE A 369 2.32 11.46 5.63
C PHE A 369 1.48 10.70 4.60
N ARG A 370 0.41 11.30 4.08
CA ARG A 370 -0.49 10.66 3.11
C ARG A 370 0.28 10.21 1.86
N LYS A 371 0.95 11.16 1.21
CA LYS A 371 1.71 10.92 -0.03
C LYS A 371 2.87 9.96 0.19
N ASP A 372 3.53 10.04 1.34
CA ASP A 372 4.64 9.14 1.68
C ASP A 372 4.15 7.70 1.79
N ILE A 373 3.02 7.47 2.48
CA ILE A 373 2.40 6.15 2.57
C ILE A 373 1.87 5.69 1.22
N GLU A 374 1.14 6.53 0.48
CA GLU A 374 0.61 6.18 -0.84
C GLU A 374 1.73 5.72 -1.79
N ARG A 375 2.85 6.46 -1.82
CA ARG A 375 4.05 6.03 -2.55
C ARG A 375 4.58 4.70 -2.02
N MET A 376 4.79 4.60 -0.70
CA MET A 376 5.43 3.46 -0.05
C MET A 376 4.72 2.13 -0.36
N VAL A 377 3.38 2.14 -0.46
CA VAL A 377 2.58 0.93 -0.76
C VAL A 377 2.08 0.85 -2.21
N GLY A 378 2.52 1.76 -3.09
CA GLY A 378 2.23 1.75 -4.53
C GLY A 378 0.85 2.29 -4.95
N LEU A 379 0.11 2.93 -4.03
CA LEU A 379 -1.19 3.55 -4.33
C LEU A 379 -1.08 4.72 -5.31
N ASP A 380 0.03 5.46 -5.27
CA ASP A 380 0.37 6.52 -6.24
C ASP A 380 0.40 6.02 -7.69
N ILE A 381 0.69 4.72 -7.88
CA ILE A 381 0.70 4.10 -9.19
C ILE A 381 -0.66 3.50 -9.55
N GLU A 382 -1.29 2.82 -8.59
CA GLU A 382 -2.43 1.95 -8.84
C GLU A 382 -3.79 2.65 -8.88
N GLU A 383 -3.95 3.80 -8.22
CA GLU A 383 -5.20 4.58 -8.22
C GLU A 383 -5.22 5.70 -9.26
N GLY A 384 -4.11 5.89 -9.98
CA GLY A 384 -3.91 7.05 -10.85
C GLY A 384 -3.71 8.33 -10.03
N ASP A 385 -2.83 9.20 -10.49
CA ASP A 385 -2.53 10.44 -9.79
C ASP A 385 -3.72 11.41 -9.91
N ALA A 386 -4.75 11.24 -9.08
CA ALA A 386 -5.83 12.21 -8.90
C ALA A 386 -5.32 13.54 -8.30
N SER A 387 -4.03 13.62 -7.96
CA SER A 387 -3.38 14.78 -7.39
C SER A 387 -2.13 15.17 -8.19
N GLY A 388 -2.31 15.43 -9.48
CA GLY A 388 -1.29 15.94 -10.42
C GLY A 388 -0.46 17.09 -9.84
N GLY A 389 0.60 16.71 -9.14
CA GLY A 389 1.43 17.58 -8.35
C GLY A 389 2.72 16.85 -8.07
N SER A 390 3.64 16.94 -9.04
CA SER A 390 5.07 16.69 -8.83
C SER A 390 5.52 17.54 -7.65
N GLY A 391 5.48 16.90 -6.50
CA GLY A 391 5.65 17.51 -5.20
C GLY A 391 6.00 16.37 -4.27
N TYR A 392 7.25 15.92 -4.38
CA TYR A 392 8.00 15.38 -3.25
C TYR A 392 7.98 16.43 -2.13
N GLY A 393 6.84 16.49 -1.45
CA GLY A 393 6.45 17.53 -0.51
C GLY A 393 5.62 16.92 0.60
N GLY A 394 5.93 15.69 0.99
CA GLY A 394 5.87 15.37 2.41
C GLY A 394 6.88 16.31 3.06
N PHE A 395 6.41 17.24 3.89
CA PHE A 395 7.28 18.06 4.71
C PHE A 395 8.18 17.12 5.52
N MET A 396 9.39 16.85 5.00
CA MET A 396 10.43 16.16 5.75
C MET A 396 10.71 17.06 6.95
N HIS A 397 10.06 16.76 8.08
CA HIS A 397 10.56 17.10 9.39
C HIS A 397 11.75 16.18 9.67
N GLY A 398 12.79 16.32 8.84
CA GLY A 398 14.05 15.62 8.98
C GLY A 398 14.89 16.35 10.02
N HIS A 399 14.89 15.84 11.24
CA HIS A 399 16.04 16.03 12.11
C HIS A 399 17.22 15.26 11.51
N GLY A 400 18.15 15.98 10.88
CA GLY A 400 19.55 15.59 10.72
C GLY A 400 19.83 14.21 10.12
N GLY A 401 19.61 14.05 8.82
CA GLY A 401 20.19 12.97 8.01
C GLY A 401 20.16 13.40 6.55
N GLY A 402 21.31 13.39 5.87
CA GLY A 402 21.40 13.84 4.47
C GLY A 402 20.34 13.17 3.61
N ALA A 403 19.64 13.97 2.79
CA ALA A 403 18.61 13.44 1.91
C ALA A 403 19.21 12.30 1.06
N PRO A 404 18.55 11.14 0.99
CA PRO A 404 19.06 10.03 0.19
C PRO A 404 19.26 10.48 -1.26
N THR A 405 20.36 10.03 -1.88
CA THR A 405 20.72 10.41 -3.26
C THR A 405 19.72 9.90 -4.30
N HIS A 406 18.84 8.96 -3.92
CA HIS A 406 17.82 8.34 -4.74
C HIS A 406 16.54 8.03 -3.93
N PRO A 407 15.39 7.80 -4.59
CA PRO A 407 14.14 7.46 -3.92
C PRO A 407 14.19 6.12 -3.20
N ALA A 408 13.66 6.07 -1.97
CA ALA A 408 13.53 4.84 -1.19
C ALA A 408 12.67 3.77 -1.92
N PRO A 409 12.98 2.47 -1.72
CA PRO A 409 12.16 1.36 -2.21
C PRO A 409 10.72 1.39 -1.72
N ARG A 410 9.79 0.99 -2.60
CA ARG A 410 8.42 0.67 -2.19
C ARG A 410 8.38 -0.68 -1.49
N ILE A 411 7.38 -0.86 -0.62
CA ILE A 411 7.12 -2.13 0.03
C ILE A 411 6.38 -3.03 -0.96
N ARG A 412 7.01 -4.14 -1.36
CA ARG A 412 6.36 -5.21 -2.14
C ARG A 412 5.46 -6.05 -1.22
N THR A 413 4.16 -5.77 -1.16
CA THR A 413 3.22 -6.47 -0.30
C THR A 413 2.11 -7.16 -1.10
N ALA A 414 1.76 -8.37 -0.67
CA ALA A 414 0.64 -9.12 -1.21
C ALA A 414 -0.72 -8.55 -0.76
N LEU A 415 -0.74 -7.60 0.19
CA LEU A 415 -1.97 -6.99 0.69
C LEU A 415 -2.34 -5.78 -0.16
N PRO A 416 -3.49 -5.73 -0.84
CA PRO A 416 -4.06 -4.49 -1.31
C PRO A 416 -4.24 -3.56 -0.10
N VAL A 417 -3.71 -2.34 -0.20
CA VAL A 417 -3.67 -1.39 0.92
C VAL A 417 -4.60 -0.22 0.62
N GLN A 418 -5.27 0.29 1.64
CA GLN A 418 -5.90 1.61 1.62
C GLN A 418 -5.37 2.45 2.78
N THR A 419 -5.45 3.77 2.66
CA THR A 419 -5.02 4.66 3.73
C THR A 419 -6.05 5.75 4.01
N VAL A 420 -6.26 6.02 5.30
CA VAL A 420 -7.27 6.93 5.87
C VAL A 420 -6.65 7.65 7.07
N GLY A 421 -7.28 8.72 7.57
CA GLY A 421 -6.86 9.38 8.80
C GLY A 421 -7.00 10.89 8.76
N GLY A 422 -6.35 11.56 9.71
CA GLY A 422 -6.56 12.98 10.00
C GLY A 422 -7.53 13.19 11.16
N VAL A 423 -6.98 13.33 12.36
CA VAL A 423 -7.72 13.49 13.62
C VAL A 423 -8.30 14.90 13.76
N GLY A 424 -7.59 15.92 13.30
CA GLY A 424 -7.91 17.32 13.59
C GLY A 424 -9.24 17.81 13.01
N ALA A 425 -9.66 17.26 11.86
CA ALA A 425 -10.95 17.60 11.27
C ALA A 425 -12.12 16.79 11.86
N SER A 426 -11.87 15.92 12.84
CA SER A 426 -12.88 15.04 13.41
C SER A 426 -13.73 15.75 14.46
N PRO A 427 -15.07 15.78 14.32
CA PRO A 427 -15.96 16.23 15.38
C PRO A 427 -15.82 15.40 16.67
N LEU A 428 -15.44 14.12 16.57
CA LEU A 428 -15.20 13.26 17.74
C LEU A 428 -13.98 13.71 18.54
N PHE A 429 -12.96 14.25 17.87
CA PHE A 429 -11.80 14.80 18.55
C PHE A 429 -12.16 16.09 19.29
N ALA A 430 -12.85 17.02 18.62
CA ALA A 430 -13.34 18.24 19.26
C ALA A 430 -14.25 17.94 20.47
N ALA A 431 -15.16 16.97 20.34
CA ALA A 431 -16.03 16.54 21.43
C ALA A 431 -15.24 15.99 22.63
N ALA A 432 -14.19 15.18 22.39
CA ALA A 432 -13.34 14.67 23.48
C ALA A 432 -12.55 15.79 24.18
N LEU A 433 -12.01 16.76 23.43
CA LEU A 433 -11.33 17.91 24.04
C LEU A 433 -12.30 18.78 24.85
N LEU A 434 -13.54 18.94 24.39
CA LEU A 434 -14.59 19.63 25.14
C LEU A 434 -14.97 18.89 26.42
N ASP A 435 -15.16 17.57 26.36
CA ASP A 435 -15.49 16.75 27.53
C ASP A 435 -14.43 16.92 28.63
N ARG A 436 -13.15 16.90 28.24
CA ARG A 436 -12.03 17.17 29.16
C ARG A 436 -12.07 18.58 29.76
N ALA A 437 -12.38 19.59 28.95
CA ALA A 437 -12.52 20.95 29.44
C ALA A 437 -13.69 21.08 30.44
N GLN A 438 -14.82 20.43 30.15
CA GLN A 438 -16.01 20.43 31.00
C GLN A 438 -15.76 19.71 32.33
N ALA A 439 -15.03 18.59 32.31
CA ALA A 439 -14.66 17.85 33.52
C ALA A 439 -13.77 18.66 34.47
N LEU A 440 -12.96 19.59 33.96
CA LEU A 440 -12.09 20.46 34.75
C LEU A 440 -12.80 21.75 35.21
N SER A 441 -13.81 22.20 34.47
CA SER A 441 -14.48 23.47 34.72
C SER A 441 -15.36 23.43 35.98
N ARG A 442 -15.32 24.54 36.73
CA ARG A 442 -16.22 24.75 37.89
C ARG A 442 -17.29 25.80 37.58
N ASN A 443 -16.98 26.75 36.72
CA ASN A 443 -17.91 27.78 36.27
C ASN A 443 -17.57 28.16 34.83
N PRO A 444 -18.14 27.47 33.83
CA PRO A 444 -17.82 27.68 32.42
C PRO A 444 -17.89 29.16 32.02
N ALA A 445 -18.89 29.90 32.48
CA ALA A 445 -19.08 31.31 32.12
C ALA A 445 -17.93 32.24 32.55
N ARG A 446 -17.02 31.77 33.41
CA ARG A 446 -15.80 32.47 33.84
C ARG A 446 -14.49 31.77 33.43
N ASP A 447 -14.56 30.51 33.01
CA ASP A 447 -13.39 29.74 32.64
C ASP A 447 -13.08 29.96 31.14
N THR A 448 -11.80 30.15 30.80
CA THR A 448 -11.32 30.25 29.40
C THR A 448 -10.56 28.98 29.05
N VAL A 449 -11.00 28.31 27.99
CA VAL A 449 -10.30 27.16 27.42
C VAL A 449 -9.22 27.63 26.46
N ILE A 450 -8.00 27.11 26.59
CA ILE A 450 -6.87 27.40 25.70
C ILE A 450 -6.43 26.09 25.06
N LEU A 451 -6.78 25.90 23.78
CA LEU A 451 -6.33 24.76 22.98
C LEU A 451 -4.89 24.99 22.52
N VAL A 452 -4.00 24.05 22.83
CA VAL A 452 -2.59 24.15 22.45
C VAL A 452 -2.14 22.93 21.64
N ALA A 453 -1.36 23.14 20.59
CA ALA A 453 -0.76 22.07 19.78
C ALA A 453 0.73 22.27 19.55
N HIS A 454 1.38 21.23 19.03
CA HIS A 454 2.81 21.21 18.73
C HIS A 454 3.25 22.36 17.81
N GLY A 455 2.54 22.59 16.70
CA GLY A 455 2.90 23.60 15.69
C GLY A 455 4.00 23.15 14.73
N SER A 456 4.51 24.10 13.94
CA SER A 456 5.53 23.86 12.92
C SER A 456 6.56 24.99 12.85
N GLY A 457 7.79 24.68 12.44
CA GLY A 457 8.84 25.66 12.15
C GLY A 457 8.58 26.49 10.90
N SER A 458 7.81 25.97 9.94
CA SER A 458 7.33 26.74 8.80
C SER A 458 6.18 27.63 9.23
N ASP A 459 6.22 28.93 8.89
CA ASP A 459 5.16 29.86 9.26
C ASP A 459 3.85 29.52 8.54
N HIS A 460 3.91 29.19 7.25
CA HIS A 460 2.76 28.75 6.47
C HIS A 460 2.09 27.49 7.05
N VAL A 461 2.88 26.47 7.40
CA VAL A 461 2.34 25.24 8.01
C VAL A 461 1.80 25.53 9.41
N ASN A 462 2.43 26.44 10.16
CA ASN A 462 1.93 26.83 11.47
C ASN A 462 0.59 27.58 11.38
N GLU A 463 0.37 28.39 10.35
CA GLU A 463 -0.93 29.02 10.07
C GLU A 463 -2.01 27.98 9.73
N MET A 464 -1.65 26.91 9.02
CA MET A 464 -2.56 25.77 8.81
C MET A 464 -2.94 25.10 10.13
N TRP A 465 -1.98 24.89 11.03
CA TRP A 465 -2.26 24.38 12.37
C TRP A 465 -3.19 25.29 13.18
N ASN A 466 -2.97 26.60 13.15
CA ASN A 466 -3.86 27.53 13.86
C ASN A 466 -5.28 27.52 13.28
N ARG A 467 -5.45 27.42 11.95
CA ARG A 467 -6.77 27.26 11.33
C ARG A 467 -7.45 25.98 11.77
N LEU A 468 -6.72 24.86 11.78
CA LEU A 468 -7.24 23.58 12.26
C LEU A 468 -7.69 23.65 13.73
N LEU A 469 -6.92 24.34 14.58
CA LEU A 469 -7.33 24.55 15.98
C LEU A 469 -8.58 25.42 16.09
N GLU A 470 -8.73 26.46 15.27
CA GLU A 470 -9.95 27.26 15.25
C GLU A 470 -11.16 26.46 14.75
N GLU A 471 -10.97 25.55 13.79
CA GLU A 471 -12.03 24.63 13.36
C GLU A 471 -12.46 23.71 14.51
N ILE A 472 -11.50 23.12 15.23
CA ILE A 472 -11.75 22.33 16.45
C ILE A 472 -12.50 23.18 17.48
N ALA A 473 -12.03 24.39 17.77
CA ALA A 473 -12.70 25.30 18.69
C ALA A 473 -14.12 25.65 18.22
N GLY A 474 -14.35 25.82 16.91
CA GLY A 474 -15.66 26.01 16.31
C GLY A 474 -16.60 24.82 16.55
N HIS A 475 -16.10 23.59 16.41
CA HIS A 475 -16.86 22.38 16.75
C HIS A 475 -17.16 22.29 18.24
N MET A 476 -16.20 22.64 19.12
CA MET A 476 -16.42 22.69 20.56
C MET A 476 -17.51 23.70 20.93
N ARG A 477 -17.48 24.92 20.36
CA ARG A 477 -18.51 25.94 20.58
C ARG A 477 -19.90 25.42 20.19
N LYS A 478 -20.02 24.80 19.01
CA LYS A 478 -21.28 24.19 18.53
C LYS A 478 -21.78 23.04 19.41
N ALA A 479 -20.88 22.34 20.10
CA ALA A 479 -21.21 21.21 20.98
C ALA A 479 -21.47 21.63 22.45
N GLY A 480 -21.69 22.93 22.72
CA GLY A 480 -21.99 23.45 24.06
C GLY A 480 -20.80 24.06 24.80
N GLY A 481 -19.67 24.24 24.10
CA GLY A 481 -18.52 25.00 24.59
C GLY A 481 -18.72 26.52 24.56
N ASP A 482 -19.81 27.01 23.98
CA ASP A 482 -20.26 28.40 24.04
C ASP A 482 -20.60 28.87 25.46
N LYS A 483 -20.79 27.93 26.40
CA LYS A 483 -20.91 28.21 27.84
C LYS A 483 -19.61 28.68 28.47
N PHE A 484 -18.46 28.41 27.86
CA PHE A 484 -17.18 28.92 28.33
C PHE A 484 -17.05 30.42 28.08
N HIS A 485 -16.33 31.15 28.93
CA HIS A 485 -16.06 32.57 28.71
C HIS A 485 -15.43 32.82 27.34
N ALA A 486 -14.45 31.98 27.00
CA ALA A 486 -13.82 31.95 25.69
C ALA A 486 -13.18 30.59 25.42
N ILE A 487 -13.01 30.27 24.13
CA ILE A 487 -12.12 29.21 23.66
C ILE A 487 -11.09 29.88 22.75
N ARG A 488 -9.83 29.83 23.14
CA ARG A 488 -8.68 30.39 22.43
C ARG A 488 -7.77 29.28 21.93
N VAL A 489 -6.95 29.56 20.92
CA VAL A 489 -6.05 28.58 20.33
C VAL A 489 -4.64 29.12 20.16
N ALA A 490 -3.66 28.22 20.25
CA ALA A 490 -2.27 28.54 19.95
C ALA A 490 -1.43 27.29 19.63
N THR A 491 -0.25 27.52 19.07
CA THR A 491 0.77 26.50 18.85
C THR A 491 2.04 26.83 19.62
N TRP A 492 2.71 25.82 20.19
CA TRP A 492 3.96 26.00 20.91
C TRP A 492 5.18 26.21 20.00
N ARG A 493 5.17 25.61 18.80
CA ARG A 493 6.32 25.50 17.89
C ARG A 493 7.53 24.85 18.57
N GLU A 494 7.27 23.70 19.18
CA GLU A 494 8.08 23.08 20.24
C GLU A 494 9.53 22.82 19.86
N ASP A 495 9.78 22.38 18.63
CA ASP A 495 11.12 21.97 18.20
C ASP A 495 11.98 23.14 17.67
N TRP A 496 11.45 24.36 17.63
CA TRP A 496 12.11 25.51 17.00
C TRP A 496 12.41 26.62 18.00
N PRO A 497 13.54 26.56 18.74
CA PRO A 497 13.87 27.50 19.81
C PRO A 497 13.69 28.98 19.44
N ASP A 498 14.18 29.39 18.27
CA ASP A 498 14.12 30.77 17.78
C ASP A 498 12.69 31.28 17.59
N LYS A 499 11.75 30.38 17.31
CA LYS A 499 10.34 30.70 17.11
C LYS A 499 9.50 30.43 18.36
N ARG A 500 9.88 29.43 19.16
CA ARG A 500 9.15 28.95 20.34
C ARG A 500 9.01 30.01 21.42
N ALA A 501 10.05 30.80 21.69
CA ALA A 501 10.06 31.74 22.82
C ALA A 501 8.90 32.76 22.77
N SER A 502 8.65 33.36 21.61
CA SER A 502 7.56 34.33 21.46
C SER A 502 6.17 33.69 21.60
N TRP A 503 6.02 32.43 21.22
CA TRP A 503 4.77 31.69 21.38
C TRP A 503 4.53 31.24 22.82
N ILE A 504 5.60 30.89 23.56
CA ILE A 504 5.50 30.65 25.00
C ILE A 504 4.97 31.91 25.70
N GLU A 505 5.58 33.08 25.46
CA GLU A 505 5.13 34.34 26.07
C GLU A 505 3.68 34.67 25.71
N LYS A 506 3.29 34.46 24.44
CA LYS A 506 1.90 34.65 24.01
C LYS A 506 0.93 33.76 24.78
N ILE A 507 1.24 32.48 24.96
CA ILE A 507 0.35 31.54 25.66
C ILE A 507 0.33 31.82 27.17
N ARG A 508 1.47 32.16 27.78
CA ARG A 508 1.55 32.63 29.17
C ARG A 508 0.68 33.88 29.39
N GLY A 509 0.68 34.80 28.42
CA GLY A 509 -0.22 35.96 28.40
C GLY A 509 -1.70 35.56 28.39
N MET A 510 -2.10 34.60 27.54
CA MET A 510 -3.48 34.09 27.51
C MET A 510 -3.91 33.46 28.84
N VAL A 511 -3.03 32.66 29.48
CA VAL A 511 -3.29 32.03 30.78
C VAL A 511 -3.47 33.09 31.87
N THR A 512 -2.58 34.09 31.90
CA THR A 512 -2.64 35.19 32.87
C THR A 512 -3.90 36.03 32.70
N GLU A 513 -4.29 36.33 31.45
CA GLU A 513 -5.51 37.07 31.15
C GLU A 513 -6.76 36.29 31.58
N ALA A 514 -6.80 34.99 31.32
CA ALA A 514 -7.89 34.10 31.71
C ALA A 514 -8.08 34.02 33.24
N GLY A 515 -7.00 34.11 34.02
CA GLY A 515 -7.05 34.14 35.49
C GLY A 515 -7.50 35.50 36.08
N SER A 516 -7.58 36.55 35.26
CA SER A 516 -7.95 37.88 35.74
C SER A 516 -9.44 37.96 36.15
N ARG A 517 -9.77 38.88 37.05
CA ARG A 517 -11.16 39.17 37.48
C ARG A 517 -11.94 37.94 38.01
N GLY A 518 -11.24 36.96 38.55
CA GLY A 518 -11.82 35.73 39.11
C GLY A 518 -12.21 34.69 38.06
N GLY A 519 -11.64 34.77 36.84
CA GLY A 519 -11.67 33.69 35.84
C GLY A 519 -10.62 32.62 36.10
N ARG A 520 -10.55 31.61 35.23
CA ARG A 520 -9.54 30.54 35.27
C ARG A 520 -9.13 30.12 33.86
N ALA A 521 -7.86 29.75 33.70
CA ALA A 521 -7.37 29.10 32.49
C ALA A 521 -7.54 27.58 32.58
N ILE A 522 -8.14 26.98 31.55
CA ILE A 522 -8.16 25.53 31.33
C ILE A 522 -7.37 25.26 30.06
N VAL A 523 -6.18 24.69 30.19
CA VAL A 523 -5.29 24.39 29.06
C VAL A 523 -5.55 22.97 28.60
N ILE A 524 -5.89 22.80 27.32
CA ILE A 524 -6.23 21.49 26.74
C ILE A 524 -5.28 21.21 25.57
N PRO A 525 -4.41 20.18 25.68
CA PRO A 525 -3.55 19.78 24.58
C PRO A 525 -4.38 19.15 23.45
N ALA A 526 -4.40 19.80 22.29
CA ALA A 526 -4.95 19.25 21.05
C ALA A 526 -3.96 18.25 20.43
N ARG A 527 -3.74 17.13 21.13
CA ARG A 527 -2.81 16.05 20.79
C ARG A 527 -3.53 14.72 20.62
N THR A 528 -2.89 13.79 19.93
CA THR A 528 -3.41 12.42 19.76
C THR A 528 -3.43 11.63 21.07
N THR A 529 -2.51 11.91 21.99
CA THR A 529 -2.50 11.35 23.34
C THR A 529 -1.68 12.23 24.29
N GLY A 530 -1.93 12.06 25.59
CA GLY A 530 -1.13 12.64 26.67
C GLY A 530 -1.09 14.17 26.69
N GLU A 531 -0.05 14.69 27.31
CA GLU A 531 0.27 16.11 27.40
C GLU A 531 1.51 16.41 26.53
N GLY A 532 1.86 17.69 26.42
CA GLY A 532 3.11 18.17 25.84
C GLY A 532 3.93 18.95 26.88
N PRO A 533 4.58 20.05 26.49
CA PRO A 533 5.47 20.82 27.37
C PRO A 533 4.71 21.82 28.27
N GLU A 534 3.38 21.73 28.40
CA GLU A 534 2.55 22.72 29.11
C GLU A 534 3.07 22.96 30.54
N LYS A 535 3.35 21.90 31.30
CA LYS A 535 3.88 21.97 32.66
C LYS A 535 5.20 22.75 32.75
N GLN A 536 6.08 22.55 31.78
CA GLN A 536 7.36 23.24 31.72
C GLN A 536 7.18 24.70 31.31
N PHE A 537 6.45 24.96 30.23
CA PHE A 537 6.32 26.30 29.64
C PHE A 537 5.40 27.23 30.43
N LEU A 538 4.46 26.69 31.18
CA LEU A 538 3.54 27.44 32.05
C LEU A 538 3.91 27.37 33.52
N SER A 539 5.15 26.97 33.84
CA SER A 539 5.64 26.97 35.22
C SER A 539 5.43 28.33 35.89
N GLY A 540 4.96 28.29 37.13
CA GLY A 540 4.62 29.47 37.95
C GLY A 540 3.27 30.12 37.66
N LEU A 541 2.45 29.58 36.76
CA LEU A 541 1.08 30.08 36.48
C LEU A 541 0.03 29.13 37.05
N GLU A 542 -1.13 29.68 37.42
CA GLU A 542 -2.30 28.90 37.84
C GLU A 542 -3.18 28.54 36.63
N TYR A 543 -3.37 27.25 36.40
CA TYR A 543 -4.25 26.72 35.35
C TYR A 543 -4.63 25.27 35.66
N ASP A 544 -5.75 24.81 35.12
CA ASP A 544 -6.10 23.39 35.07
C ASP A 544 -5.64 22.80 33.74
N LEU A 545 -5.05 21.60 33.76
CA LEU A 545 -4.50 20.93 32.59
C LEU A 545 -5.31 19.67 32.25
N GLY A 546 -5.82 19.61 31.02
CA GLY A 546 -6.39 18.39 30.45
C GLY A 546 -5.34 17.54 29.73
N SER A 547 -5.80 16.62 28.89
CA SER A 547 -4.93 15.78 28.07
C SER A 547 -5.48 15.59 26.65
N GLY A 548 -4.73 14.90 25.80
CA GLY A 548 -5.06 14.65 24.39
C GLY A 548 -6.18 13.62 24.17
N PHE A 549 -6.30 13.13 22.93
CA PHE A 549 -7.42 12.33 22.50
C PHE A 549 -7.49 10.95 23.18
N ALA A 550 -6.51 10.08 22.92
CA ALA A 550 -6.41 8.80 23.62
C ALA A 550 -6.09 9.04 25.12
N PRO A 551 -6.64 8.23 26.04
CA PRO A 551 -7.45 7.04 25.82
C PRO A 551 -8.98 7.29 25.84
N HIS A 552 -9.46 8.49 25.50
CA HIS A 552 -10.89 8.80 25.56
C HIS A 552 -11.73 7.85 24.67
N PRO A 553 -12.93 7.38 25.10
CA PRO A 553 -13.73 6.43 24.31
C PRO A 553 -14.05 6.88 22.87
N LEU A 554 -14.15 8.19 22.63
CA LEU A 554 -14.35 8.74 21.28
C LEU A 554 -13.15 8.55 20.35
N PHE A 555 -11.94 8.33 20.88
CA PHE A 555 -10.79 7.92 20.08
C PHE A 555 -11.01 6.53 19.48
N VAL A 556 -11.49 5.58 20.29
CA VAL A 556 -11.82 4.22 19.84
C VAL A 556 -12.87 4.27 18.73
N ARG A 557 -13.92 5.07 18.92
CA ARG A 557 -14.94 5.29 17.90
C ARG A 557 -14.35 5.89 16.62
N TRP A 558 -13.49 6.90 16.73
CA TRP A 558 -12.85 7.52 15.56
C TRP A 558 -11.96 6.53 14.80
N VAL A 559 -11.23 5.65 15.50
CA VAL A 559 -10.45 4.59 14.86
C VAL A 559 -11.38 3.61 14.12
N ASP A 560 -12.46 3.15 14.75
CA ASP A 560 -13.43 2.23 14.12
C ASP A 560 -14.05 2.86 12.86
N GLU A 561 -14.48 4.13 12.93
CA GLU A 561 -15.03 4.86 11.77
C GLU A 561 -14.03 4.97 10.61
N ASN A 562 -12.73 5.18 10.91
CA ASN A 562 -11.69 5.18 9.87
C ASN A 562 -11.43 3.79 9.28
N ILE A 563 -11.41 2.74 10.11
CA ILE A 563 -11.28 1.36 9.62
C ILE A 563 -12.43 1.05 8.66
N GLN A 564 -13.66 1.38 9.02
CA GLN A 564 -14.84 1.19 8.17
C GLN A 564 -14.76 1.99 6.86
N ALA A 565 -14.30 3.25 6.91
CA ALA A 565 -14.06 4.04 5.71
C ALA A 565 -12.99 3.40 4.79
N GLY A 566 -11.91 2.85 5.38
CA GLY A 566 -10.87 2.13 4.64
C GLY A 566 -11.38 0.85 3.99
N LEU A 567 -12.23 0.09 4.69
CA LEU A 567 -12.91 -1.09 4.15
C LEU A 567 -13.79 -0.74 2.95
N ALA A 568 -14.57 0.33 3.05
CA ALA A 568 -15.40 0.80 1.95
C ALA A 568 -14.56 1.23 0.73
N ARG A 569 -13.41 1.87 0.95
CA ARG A 569 -12.45 2.20 -0.13
C ARG A 569 -11.84 0.96 -0.78
N LEU A 570 -11.48 -0.06 0.01
CA LEU A 570 -10.97 -1.33 -0.50
C LEU A 570 -12.00 -2.01 -1.41
N ASP A 571 -13.26 -2.07 -1.00
CA ASP A 571 -14.31 -2.67 -1.83
C ASP A 571 -14.61 -1.83 -3.09
N SER A 572 -14.65 -0.50 -2.96
CA SER A 572 -14.84 0.41 -4.10
C SER A 572 -13.73 0.24 -5.16
N ALA A 573 -12.46 0.21 -4.71
CA ALA A 573 -11.31 0.01 -5.59
C ALA A 573 -11.35 -1.35 -6.30
N ARG A 574 -11.78 -2.40 -5.59
CA ARG A 574 -11.99 -3.73 -6.15
C ARG A 574 -13.06 -3.72 -7.25
N GLN A 575 -14.24 -3.15 -6.96
CA GLN A 575 -15.34 -3.07 -7.91
C GLN A 575 -14.96 -2.27 -9.16
N ALA A 576 -14.24 -1.15 -8.99
CA ALA A 576 -13.73 -0.36 -10.10
C ALA A 576 -12.78 -1.17 -11.00
N GLY A 577 -11.89 -1.99 -10.42
CA GLY A 577 -11.02 -2.89 -11.16
C GLY A 577 -11.78 -3.94 -11.99
N VAL A 578 -12.85 -4.52 -11.42
CA VAL A 578 -13.71 -5.46 -12.15
C VAL A 578 -14.43 -4.77 -13.33
N ALA A 579 -15.00 -3.59 -13.10
CA ALA A 579 -15.71 -2.85 -14.14
C ALA A 579 -14.78 -2.40 -15.29
N GLN A 580 -13.53 -2.04 -14.98
CA GLN A 580 -12.53 -1.71 -16.00
C GLN A 580 -12.18 -2.93 -16.87
N SER A 581 -11.96 -4.08 -16.24
CA SER A 581 -11.72 -5.36 -16.93
C SER A 581 -12.86 -5.72 -17.89
N GLU A 582 -14.11 -5.51 -17.48
CA GLU A 582 -15.28 -5.73 -18.33
C GLU A 582 -15.37 -4.77 -19.54
N LYS A 583 -15.05 -3.48 -19.33
CA LYS A 583 -15.01 -2.49 -20.41
C LYS A 583 -13.92 -2.79 -21.45
N GLU A 584 -12.74 -3.17 -20.99
CA GLU A 584 -11.61 -3.56 -21.86
C GLU A 584 -11.90 -4.87 -22.62
N ARG A 585 -12.72 -5.75 -22.04
CA ARG A 585 -13.26 -6.91 -22.75
C ARG A 585 -14.25 -6.51 -23.86
N ALA A 586 -15.19 -5.63 -23.56
CA ALA A 586 -16.18 -5.16 -24.54
C ALA A 586 -15.51 -4.45 -25.73
N SER A 587 -14.55 -3.55 -25.47
CA SER A 587 -13.80 -2.83 -26.51
C SER A 587 -13.00 -3.78 -27.41
N TYR A 588 -12.44 -4.85 -26.84
CA TYR A 588 -11.72 -5.87 -27.62
C TYR A 588 -12.64 -6.65 -28.57
N LEU A 589 -13.84 -7.04 -28.10
CA LEU A 589 -14.82 -7.73 -28.95
C LEU A 589 -15.25 -6.87 -30.14
N GLU A 590 -15.41 -5.55 -29.95
CA GLU A 590 -15.72 -4.62 -31.03
C GLU A 590 -14.58 -4.44 -32.04
N GLY A 591 -13.33 -4.51 -31.58
CA GLY A 591 -12.14 -4.42 -32.42
C GLY A 591 -11.81 -5.72 -33.18
N TRP A 592 -12.22 -6.87 -32.66
CA TRP A 592 -12.00 -8.19 -33.31
C TRP A 592 -13.07 -8.51 -34.36
N LEU A 593 -14.29 -7.99 -34.21
CA LEU A 593 -15.38 -8.15 -35.17
C LEU A 593 -15.30 -7.18 -36.37
N ARG A 594 -14.34 -6.26 -36.36
CA ARG A 594 -14.02 -5.34 -37.46
C ARG A 594 -12.71 -5.75 -38.10
#